data_AF-A0A4R5NDB4-F1
#
_entry.id   AF-A0A4R5NDB4-F1
#
_cell.length_a   1.000
_cell.length_b   1.000
_cell.length_c   1.000
_cell.angle_alpha   90.00
_cell.angle_beta   90.00
_cell.angle_gamma   90.00
#
_symmetry.space_group_name_H-M   'P 1'
#
loop_
_entity.id
_entity.type
_entity.pdbx_description
1 polymer ?
#
loop_
_entity_poly.entity_id
_entity_poly.type
_entity_poly.pdbx_seq_one_letter_code
_entity_poly.pdbx_strand_id
1 'polypeptide(L)'
;MEYLIGDVAKKMDINASAIRFYDKKGLLPFVKRDEAGRRKFEQQDMNFLEVIDCLKKSGVPVKDIAHFVRLCMEGDGTLQERYDYLDNEEKDLEQKIADMNDKLAFLRFKKWYYKTSVEAGTEKIHFVPGQNLVAPDTKDKYQAELKKVDDVHDLIDFK
;
A
#
# COMPACT_ATOMS: atom_id res chain seq x y z
N MET A 1 25.47 -16.58 10.83
CA MET A 1 24.39 -17.54 11.14
C MET A 1 23.60 -17.75 9.87
N GLU A 2 23.30 -19.00 9.52
CA GLU A 2 22.54 -19.36 8.31
C GLU A 2 21.08 -19.64 8.68
N TYR A 3 20.16 -19.23 7.82
CA TYR A 3 18.71 -19.37 8.00
C TYR A 3 18.12 -20.21 6.88
N LEU A 4 17.14 -21.06 7.21
CA LEU A 4 16.30 -21.72 6.23
C LEU A 4 15.06 -20.86 5.95
N ILE A 5 14.33 -21.17 4.88
CA ILE A 5 13.08 -20.46 4.51
C ILE A 5 12.12 -20.32 5.70
N GLY A 6 12.00 -21.36 6.54
CA GLY A 6 11.13 -21.32 7.72
C GLY A 6 11.58 -20.32 8.78
N ASP A 7 12.89 -20.14 8.94
CA ASP A 7 13.44 -19.18 9.90
C ASP A 7 13.30 -17.75 9.37
N VAL A 8 13.59 -17.55 8.08
CA VAL A 8 13.39 -16.27 7.38
C VAL A 8 11.93 -15.83 7.45
N ALA A 9 11.01 -16.75 7.16
CA ALA A 9 9.56 -16.51 7.23
C ALA A 9 9.14 -15.99 8.60
N LYS A 10 9.60 -16.63 9.68
CA LYS A 10 9.31 -16.18 11.05
C LYS A 10 9.94 -14.83 11.37
N LYS A 11 11.18 -14.61 10.95
CA LYS A 11 11.94 -13.39 11.26
C LYS A 11 11.37 -12.15 10.57
N MET A 12 10.87 -12.31 9.35
CA MET A 12 10.30 -11.23 8.54
C MET A 12 8.79 -11.11 8.65
N ASP A 13 8.13 -12.00 9.42
CA ASP A 13 6.68 -12.14 9.46
C ASP A 13 6.04 -12.25 8.06
N ILE A 14 6.64 -13.08 7.21
CA ILE A 14 6.14 -13.39 5.87
C ILE A 14 5.87 -14.88 5.73
N ASN A 15 4.89 -15.23 4.90
CA ASN A 15 4.61 -16.63 4.64
C ASN A 15 5.79 -17.30 3.92
N ALA A 16 6.21 -18.48 4.38
CA ALA A 16 7.20 -19.30 3.69
C ALA A 16 6.84 -19.56 2.22
N SER A 17 5.54 -19.59 1.87
CA SER A 17 5.08 -19.70 0.49
C SER A 17 5.44 -18.47 -0.36
N ALA A 18 5.47 -17.26 0.23
CA ALA A 18 5.87 -16.03 -0.45
C ALA A 18 7.38 -16.07 -0.79
N ILE A 19 8.22 -16.51 0.15
CA ILE A 19 9.66 -16.69 -0.10
C ILE A 19 9.90 -17.72 -1.21
N ARG A 20 9.18 -18.85 -1.20
CA ARG A 20 9.25 -19.86 -2.28
C ARG A 20 8.77 -19.30 -3.61
N PHE A 21 7.76 -18.44 -3.59
CA PHE A 21 7.27 -17.76 -4.78
C PHE A 21 8.33 -16.79 -5.34
N TYR A 22 9.00 -16.01 -4.49
CA TYR A 22 10.12 -15.15 -4.88
C TYR A 22 11.27 -15.98 -5.49
N ASP A 23 11.63 -17.11 -4.87
CA ASP A 23 12.63 -18.05 -5.40
C ASP A 23 12.24 -18.53 -6.81
N LYS A 24 11.01 -19.05 -6.97
CA LYS A 24 10.49 -19.56 -8.25
C LYS A 24 10.46 -18.50 -9.35
N LYS A 25 10.28 -17.23 -8.98
CA LYS A 25 10.24 -16.10 -9.89
C LYS A 25 11.63 -15.52 -10.18
N GLY A 26 12.69 -16.09 -9.61
CA GLY A 26 14.07 -15.69 -9.86
C GLY A 26 14.49 -14.42 -9.11
N LEU A 27 13.78 -14.05 -8.05
CA LEU A 27 14.09 -12.85 -7.27
C LEU A 27 15.18 -13.08 -6.23
N LEU A 28 15.60 -14.34 -6.03
CA LEU A 28 16.60 -14.73 -5.03
C LEU A 28 17.88 -15.33 -5.67
N PRO A 29 18.50 -14.68 -6.67
CA PRO A 29 19.70 -15.23 -7.33
C PRO A 29 20.92 -15.25 -6.41
N PHE A 30 20.95 -14.38 -5.39
CA PHE A 30 22.04 -14.21 -4.43
C PHE A 30 22.09 -15.29 -3.33
N VAL A 31 20.98 -16.00 -3.10
CA VAL A 31 20.86 -16.96 -1.99
C VAL A 31 21.53 -18.28 -2.37
N LYS A 32 22.38 -18.84 -1.51
CA LYS A 32 23.04 -20.12 -1.80
C LYS A 32 22.09 -21.31 -1.64
N ARG A 33 22.47 -22.47 -2.18
CA ARG A 33 21.83 -23.76 -1.88
C ARG A 33 22.80 -24.64 -1.11
N ASP A 34 22.27 -25.42 -0.16
CA ASP A 34 23.05 -26.44 0.54
C ASP A 34 23.20 -27.73 -0.30
N GLU A 35 23.94 -28.70 0.23
CA GLU A 35 24.17 -30.00 -0.42
C GLU A 35 22.88 -30.79 -0.70
N ALA A 36 21.82 -30.52 0.08
CA ALA A 36 20.49 -31.09 -0.12
C ALA A 36 19.60 -30.25 -1.07
N GLY A 37 20.16 -29.20 -1.69
CA GLY A 37 19.46 -28.32 -2.65
C GLY A 37 18.55 -27.27 -2.01
N ARG A 38 18.55 -27.12 -0.69
CA ARG A 38 17.70 -26.17 0.05
C ARG A 38 18.35 -24.80 0.07
N ARG A 39 17.54 -23.74 -0.05
CA ARG A 39 18.02 -22.35 0.08
C ARG A 39 18.57 -22.10 1.49
N LYS A 40 19.80 -21.57 1.55
CA LYS A 40 20.47 -21.10 2.76
C LYS A 40 20.65 -19.59 2.66
N PHE A 41 20.02 -18.88 3.59
CA PHE A 41 20.07 -17.43 3.68
C PHE A 41 21.08 -17.02 4.72
N GLU A 42 21.91 -16.06 4.38
CA GLU A 42 22.80 -15.39 5.32
C GLU A 42 22.11 -14.15 5.90
N GLN A 43 22.65 -13.60 6.99
CA GLN A 43 22.05 -12.41 7.61
C GLN A 43 21.98 -11.21 6.64
N GLN A 44 22.94 -11.09 5.72
CA GLN A 44 22.96 -10.05 4.68
C GLN A 44 21.84 -10.20 3.63
N ASP A 45 21.40 -11.43 3.36
CA ASP A 45 20.33 -11.72 2.40
C ASP A 45 18.98 -11.17 2.88
N MET A 46 18.82 -10.99 4.19
CA MET A 46 17.60 -10.49 4.81
C MET A 46 17.29 -9.07 4.37
N ASN A 47 18.30 -8.19 4.33
CA ASN A 47 18.12 -6.79 3.92
C ASN A 47 17.54 -6.71 2.50
N PHE A 48 17.98 -7.60 1.61
CA PHE A 48 17.53 -7.56 0.22
C PHE A 48 16.17 -8.24 0.03
N LEU A 49 15.86 -9.26 0.84
CA LEU A 49 14.50 -9.79 0.95
C LEU A 49 13.50 -8.75 1.45
N GLU A 50 13.87 -7.90 2.41
CA GLU A 50 13.02 -6.79 2.89
C GLU A 50 12.68 -5.81 1.76
N VAL A 51 13.65 -5.47 0.91
CA VAL A 51 13.42 -4.63 -0.28
C VAL A 51 12.43 -5.30 -1.24
N ILE A 52 12.63 -6.58 -1.55
CA ILE A 52 11.73 -7.35 -2.44
C ILE A 52 10.30 -7.38 -1.87
N ASP A 53 10.17 -7.64 -0.57
CA ASP A 53 8.87 -7.72 0.09
C ASP A 53 8.17 -6.35 0.15
N CYS A 54 8.92 -5.28 0.44
CA CYS A 54 8.43 -3.91 0.42
C CYS A 54 7.87 -3.54 -0.97
N LEU A 55 8.67 -3.69 -2.03
CA LEU A 55 8.24 -3.40 -3.41
C LEU A 55 7.01 -4.23 -3.77
N LYS A 56 6.99 -5.52 -3.41
CA LYS A 56 5.83 -6.38 -3.68
C LYS A 56 4.57 -5.88 -2.97
N LYS A 57 4.66 -5.46 -1.71
CA LYS A 57 3.55 -4.92 -0.92
C LYS A 57 3.08 -3.55 -1.42
N SER A 58 3.97 -2.73 -1.98
CA SER A 58 3.66 -1.46 -2.65
C SER A 58 2.97 -1.63 -4.02
N GLY A 59 2.67 -2.89 -4.40
CA GLY A 59 1.94 -3.22 -5.62
C GLY A 59 2.82 -3.36 -6.86
N VAL A 60 4.15 -3.30 -6.71
CA VAL A 60 5.08 -3.44 -7.83
C VAL A 60 4.94 -4.83 -8.47
N PRO A 61 4.85 -4.92 -9.80
CA PRO A 61 4.81 -6.20 -10.48
C PRO A 61 6.10 -6.99 -10.29
N VAL A 62 5.96 -8.29 -10.07
CA VAL A 62 7.11 -9.20 -9.82
C VAL A 62 8.15 -9.16 -10.94
N LYS A 63 7.73 -8.91 -12.18
CA LYS A 63 8.64 -8.77 -13.34
C LYS A 63 9.58 -7.56 -13.20
N ASP A 64 9.09 -6.47 -12.61
CA ASP A 64 9.82 -5.21 -12.49
C ASP A 64 10.75 -5.28 -11.27
N ILE A 65 10.30 -5.89 -10.17
CA ILE A 65 11.17 -6.27 -9.05
C ILE A 65 12.31 -7.18 -9.53
N ALA A 66 12.02 -8.17 -10.38
CA ALA A 66 13.06 -9.03 -10.95
C ALA A 66 14.05 -8.26 -11.84
N HIS A 67 13.63 -7.18 -12.50
CA HIS A 67 14.53 -6.30 -13.23
C HIS A 67 15.45 -5.54 -12.27
N PHE A 68 14.91 -4.93 -11.23
CA PHE A 68 15.70 -4.28 -10.18
C PHE A 68 16.71 -5.23 -9.54
N VAL A 69 16.30 -6.47 -9.25
CA VAL A 69 17.20 -7.51 -8.74
C VAL A 69 18.35 -7.79 -9.70
N ARG A 70 18.10 -7.87 -11.02
CA ARG A 70 19.18 -8.05 -12.01
C ARG A 70 20.17 -6.89 -12.00
N LEU A 71 19.67 -5.65 -11.96
CA LEU A 71 20.53 -4.46 -11.85
C LEU A 71 21.44 -4.56 -10.63
N CYS A 72 20.92 -4.97 -9.48
CA CYS A 72 21.72 -5.18 -8.27
C CYS A 72 22.81 -6.25 -8.44
N MET A 73 22.55 -7.31 -9.21
CA MET A 73 23.52 -8.38 -9.47
C MET A 73 24.65 -7.98 -10.42
N GLU A 74 24.44 -6.95 -11.25
CA GLU A 74 25.46 -6.40 -12.15
C GLU A 74 26.52 -5.55 -11.42
N GLY A 75 26.27 -5.20 -10.15
CA GLY A 75 27.19 -4.45 -9.31
C GLY A 75 27.19 -2.95 -9.60
N ASP A 76 28.30 -2.28 -9.31
CA ASP A 76 28.31 -0.82 -9.19
C ASP A 76 28.07 -0.06 -10.50
N GLY A 77 28.20 -0.73 -11.65
CA GLY A 77 27.90 -0.14 -12.97
C GLY A 77 26.45 0.32 -13.14
N THR A 78 25.53 -0.20 -12.32
CA THR A 78 24.08 0.09 -12.40
C THR A 78 23.57 0.96 -11.25
N LEU A 79 24.43 1.60 -10.47
CA LEU A 79 24.01 2.39 -9.30
C LEU A 79 22.97 3.47 -9.65
N GLN A 80 23.19 4.19 -10.75
CA GLN A 80 22.24 5.21 -11.20
C GLN A 80 20.89 4.62 -11.59
N GLU A 81 20.88 3.53 -12.36
CA GLU A 81 19.64 2.86 -12.78
C GLU A 81 18.84 2.32 -11.59
N ARG A 82 19.53 1.82 -10.56
CA ARG A 82 18.90 1.37 -9.31
C ARG A 82 18.28 2.52 -8.52
N TYR A 83 18.97 3.66 -8.48
CA TYR A 83 18.43 4.86 -7.84
C TYR A 83 17.21 5.38 -8.60
N ASP A 84 17.32 5.55 -9.92
CA ASP A 84 16.23 6.02 -10.77
C ASP A 84 15.02 5.09 -10.70
N TYR A 85 15.25 3.77 -10.60
CA TYR A 85 14.18 2.81 -10.36
C TYR A 85 13.42 3.12 -9.07
N LEU A 86 14.12 3.30 -7.95
CA LEU A 86 13.49 3.59 -6.65
C LEU A 86 12.81 4.95 -6.62
N ASP A 87 13.39 5.98 -7.24
CA ASP A 87 12.79 7.32 -7.35
C ASP A 87 11.46 7.28 -8.13
N ASN A 88 11.38 6.46 -9.19
CA ASN A 88 10.13 6.27 -9.92
C ASN A 88 9.09 5.51 -9.09
N GLU A 89 9.50 4.44 -8.40
CA GLU A 89 8.58 3.69 -7.52
C GLU A 89 8.08 4.53 -6.34
N GLU A 90 8.90 5.45 -5.82
CA GLU A 90 8.51 6.42 -4.80
C GLU A 90 7.41 7.34 -5.32
N LYS A 91 7.61 7.99 -6.47
CA LYS A 91 6.60 8.88 -7.09
C LYS A 91 5.28 8.16 -7.36
N ASP A 92 5.35 6.93 -7.88
CA ASP A 92 4.16 6.10 -8.11
C ASP A 92 3.41 5.78 -6.81
N LEU A 93 4.15 5.55 -5.71
CA LEU A 93 3.56 5.30 -4.40
C LEU A 93 2.94 6.55 -3.80
N GLU A 94 3.60 7.71 -3.92
CA GLU A 94 3.05 9.01 -3.51
C GLU A 94 1.72 9.31 -4.22
N GLN A 95 1.65 9.07 -5.54
CA GLN A 95 0.41 9.25 -6.29
C GLN A 95 -0.70 8.32 -5.81
N LYS A 96 -0.37 7.04 -5.55
CA LYS A 96 -1.34 6.08 -4.97
C LYS A 96 -1.84 6.55 -3.60
N ILE A 97 -0.97 7.10 -2.75
CA ILE A 97 -1.36 7.65 -1.44
C ILE A 97 -2.32 8.83 -1.62
N ALA A 98 -2.01 9.76 -2.52
CA ALA A 98 -2.89 10.88 -2.82
C ALA A 98 -4.28 10.42 -3.29
N ASP A 99 -4.33 9.50 -4.25
CA ASP A 99 -5.58 8.93 -4.77
C ASP A 99 -6.40 8.22 -3.69
N MET A 100 -5.74 7.49 -2.78
CA MET A 100 -6.41 6.79 -1.68
C MET A 100 -6.94 7.76 -0.63
N ASN A 101 -6.22 8.86 -0.36
CA ASN A 101 -6.68 9.93 0.52
C ASN A 101 -7.92 10.63 -0.06
N ASP A 102 -7.96 10.89 -1.36
CA ASP A 102 -9.14 11.46 -2.03
C ASP A 102 -10.36 10.53 -1.95
N LYS A 103 -10.15 9.23 -2.18
CA LYS A 103 -11.20 8.21 -2.01
C LYS A 103 -11.69 8.14 -0.57
N LEU A 104 -10.78 8.18 0.41
CA LEU A 104 -11.11 8.20 1.83
C LEU A 104 -11.92 9.45 2.19
N ALA A 105 -11.53 10.63 1.69
CA ALA A 105 -12.27 11.87 1.90
C ALA A 105 -13.70 11.79 1.34
N PHE A 106 -13.88 11.20 0.15
CA PHE A 106 -15.20 10.97 -0.42
C PHE A 106 -16.07 10.03 0.42
N LEU A 107 -15.49 8.93 0.94
CA LEU A 107 -16.20 8.01 1.84
C LEU A 107 -16.62 8.71 3.13
N ARG A 108 -15.75 9.55 3.71
CA ARG A 108 -16.05 10.34 4.92
C ARG A 108 -17.19 11.32 4.67
N PHE A 109 -17.19 12.03 3.54
CA PHE A 109 -18.31 12.86 3.11
C PHE A 109 -19.61 12.05 3.04
N LYS A 110 -19.60 10.88 2.41
CA LYS A 110 -20.80 10.03 2.31
C LYS A 110 -21.25 9.48 3.67
N LYS A 111 -20.34 9.18 4.59
CA LYS A 111 -20.69 8.84 5.97
C LYS A 111 -21.40 9.99 6.68
N TRP A 112 -20.87 11.21 6.62
CA TRP A 112 -21.54 12.39 7.18
C TRP A 112 -22.95 12.60 6.59
N TYR A 113 -23.06 12.52 5.26
CA TYR A 113 -24.32 12.66 4.54
C TYR A 113 -25.37 11.66 5.06
N TYR A 114 -25.00 10.39 5.20
CA TYR A 114 -25.94 9.36 5.65
C TYR A 114 -26.19 9.41 7.15
N LYS A 115 -25.20 9.75 7.98
CA LYS A 115 -25.39 9.95 9.42
C LYS A 115 -26.45 11.02 9.68
N THR A 116 -26.30 12.19 9.09
CA THR A 116 -27.26 13.30 9.23
C THR A 116 -28.63 12.94 8.66
N SER A 117 -28.68 12.17 7.57
CA SER A 117 -29.95 11.67 7.02
C SER A 117 -30.65 10.68 7.95
N VAL A 118 -29.89 9.79 8.61
CA VAL A 118 -30.40 8.85 9.61
C VAL A 118 -30.93 9.60 10.82
N GLU A 119 -30.18 10.57 11.33
CA GLU A 119 -30.59 11.41 12.47
C GLU A 119 -31.85 12.23 12.15
N ALA A 120 -32.01 12.70 10.92
CA ALA A 120 -33.22 13.39 10.45
C ALA A 120 -34.36 12.45 10.02
N GLY A 121 -34.10 11.15 9.93
CA GLY A 121 -35.04 10.15 9.39
C GLY A 121 -35.35 10.27 7.90
N THR A 122 -34.60 11.09 7.14
CA THR A 122 -34.82 11.30 5.71
C THR A 122 -33.61 11.92 5.00
N GLU A 123 -33.37 11.56 3.74
CA GLU A 123 -32.37 12.21 2.88
C GLU A 123 -32.83 13.57 2.34
N LYS A 124 -34.11 13.92 2.49
CA LYS A 124 -34.68 15.17 1.97
C LYS A 124 -33.98 16.42 2.50
N ILE A 125 -33.31 16.33 3.65
CA ILE A 125 -32.50 17.42 4.22
C ILE A 125 -31.34 17.86 3.31
N HIS A 126 -30.91 16.97 2.40
CA HIS A 126 -29.83 17.22 1.45
C HIS A 126 -30.31 17.37 0.01
N PHE A 127 -31.61 17.27 -0.24
CA PHE A 127 -32.14 17.37 -1.60
C PHE A 127 -32.38 18.82 -2.03
N VAL A 128 -32.37 19.04 -3.34
CA VAL A 128 -32.93 20.26 -3.92
C VAL A 128 -34.43 20.31 -3.58
N PRO A 129 -34.95 21.45 -3.07
CA PRO A 129 -36.35 21.57 -2.72
C PRO A 129 -37.28 21.17 -3.89
N GLY A 130 -38.20 20.25 -3.61
CA GLY A 130 -39.16 19.73 -4.60
C GLY A 130 -38.60 18.67 -5.56
N GLN A 131 -37.36 18.20 -5.38
CA GLN A 131 -36.75 17.17 -6.22
C GLN A 131 -36.19 16.01 -5.38
N ASN A 132 -36.00 14.85 -6.01
CA ASN A 132 -35.30 13.70 -5.42
C ASN A 132 -33.83 13.66 -5.90
N LEU A 133 -33.17 14.81 -5.87
CA LEU A 133 -31.78 14.98 -6.28
C LEU A 133 -31.00 15.69 -5.18
N VAL A 134 -29.80 15.19 -4.88
CA VAL A 134 -28.90 15.79 -3.90
C VAL A 134 -28.50 17.20 -4.36
N ALA A 135 -28.57 18.16 -3.45
CA ALA A 135 -28.21 19.55 -3.75
C ALA A 135 -26.71 19.65 -4.10
N PRO A 136 -26.35 20.44 -5.12
CA PRO A 136 -24.95 20.54 -5.59
C PRO A 136 -24.00 21.10 -4.52
N ASP A 137 -24.52 21.89 -3.57
CA ASP A 137 -23.78 22.50 -2.46
C ASP A 137 -23.58 21.55 -1.26
N THR A 138 -24.08 20.31 -1.31
CA THR A 138 -24.03 19.37 -0.19
C THR A 138 -22.60 19.06 0.24
N LYS A 139 -21.66 19.03 -0.72
CA LYS A 139 -20.23 18.87 -0.42
C LYS A 139 -19.66 20.11 0.29
N ASP A 140 -20.08 21.31 -0.08
CA ASP A 140 -19.61 22.55 0.56
C ASP A 140 -20.13 22.65 2.00
N LYS A 141 -21.36 22.21 2.25
CA LYS A 141 -21.92 22.07 3.61
C LYS A 141 -21.07 21.14 4.46
N TYR A 142 -20.70 19.97 3.93
CA TYR A 142 -19.79 19.05 4.62
C TYR A 142 -18.44 19.71 4.93
N GLN A 143 -17.83 20.41 3.97
CA GLN A 143 -16.56 21.10 4.18
C GLN A 143 -16.65 22.19 5.25
N ALA A 144 -17.80 22.89 5.34
CA ALA A 144 -18.05 23.88 6.39
C ALA A 144 -18.16 23.23 7.78
N GLU A 145 -18.81 22.07 7.91
CA GLU A 145 -18.86 21.32 9.17
C GLU A 145 -17.51 20.71 9.55
N LEU A 146 -16.76 20.19 8.58
CA LEU A 146 -15.44 19.60 8.81
C LEU A 146 -14.45 20.60 9.41
N LYS A 147 -14.54 21.89 9.04
CA LYS A 147 -13.69 22.96 9.60
C LYS A 147 -13.99 23.30 11.07
N LYS A 148 -15.09 22.81 11.63
CA LYS A 148 -15.50 23.09 13.02
C LYS A 148 -15.06 22.01 13.99
N VAL A 149 -14.48 20.91 13.51
CA VAL A 149 -14.06 19.77 14.32
C VAL A 149 -12.56 19.52 14.13
N ASP A 150 -11.88 19.11 15.19
CA ASP A 150 -10.48 18.73 15.14
C ASP A 150 -10.31 17.28 14.67
N ASP A 151 -11.26 16.41 15.01
CA ASP A 151 -11.33 15.04 14.53
C ASP A 151 -12.57 14.83 13.64
N VAL A 152 -12.33 14.36 12.41
CA VAL A 152 -13.41 14.02 11.47
C VAL A 152 -14.36 12.95 12.02
N HIS A 153 -13.88 12.08 12.90
CA HIS A 153 -14.67 11.00 13.49
C HIS A 153 -15.81 11.51 14.38
N ASP A 154 -15.64 12.66 15.04
CA ASP A 154 -16.73 13.32 15.79
C ASP A 154 -17.92 13.69 14.90
N LEU A 155 -17.61 14.04 13.63
CA LEU A 155 -18.61 14.42 12.64
C LEU A 155 -19.28 13.21 11.99
N ILE A 156 -18.53 12.14 11.69
CA ILE A 156 -18.99 11.05 10.80
C ILE A 156 -19.40 9.76 11.50
N ASP A 157 -19.05 9.55 12.77
CA ASP A 157 -19.40 8.34 13.52
C ASP A 157 -20.66 8.56 14.37
N PHE A 158 -21.43 7.48 14.58
CA PHE A 158 -22.54 7.50 15.53
C PHE A 158 -21.99 7.48 16.96
N LYS A 159 -22.62 8.26 17.84
CA LYS A 159 -22.32 8.27 19.28
C LYS A 159 -23.06 7.15 20.02
#